data_AF-A0A914SE38-F1
#
_entry.id   AF-A0A914SE38-F1
#
_cell.length_a   1.000
_cell.length_b   1.000
_cell.length_c   1.000
_cell.angle_alpha   90.00
_cell.angle_beta   90.00
_cell.angle_gamma   90.00
#
_symmetry.space_group_name_H-M   'P 1'
#
loop_
_entity.id
_entity.type
_entity.pdbx_description
1 polymer ?
#
loop_
_entity_poly.entity_id
_entity_poly.type
_entity_poly.pdbx_seq_one_letter_code
_entity_poly.pdbx_strand_id
1 'polypeptide(L)'
;MPLAAAAYSNNPQQCLSNIQYSQYGHQPYYNVGLYRQYSIKCDSLNDTCSGFTAVDCASNEIIISFKGVTNPKQFYQSWNYTEMIPFVIGGKVNKQIFDAFNDIWIKSGMRDDVYTLRNKLSDLYRFTVVGHSTGGAMASLAAATMVSIGITTQDNLFLTTYGQPRTGDKDFANAFTNAFDYQYIRLTRVIHNHDIVPHLPSLNSSGYYHHVTENWYPNDMGSNVTFYICDSYDGEDPQCCDSLLNSTLNFDDHNIYFGREFSDYGIKGCPDLGTAGQKSFKNTSFTKNIPNLYKSQNNANNAKKRNTRFAKRNGILFAKTPICPDSGF
;
A
#
# COMPACT_ATOMS: atom_id res chain seq x y z
N MET A 1 -0.96 -7.41 -0.36
CA MET A 1 -2.05 -7.28 -1.36
C MET A 1 -3.45 -7.30 -0.72
N PRO A 2 -3.85 -8.27 0.14
CA PRO A 2 -5.24 -8.34 0.65
C PRO A 2 -5.72 -7.05 1.34
N LEU A 3 -4.86 -6.40 2.13
CA LEU A 3 -5.19 -5.13 2.80
C LEU A 3 -5.59 -4.03 1.80
N ALA A 4 -4.86 -3.88 0.69
CA ALA A 4 -5.19 -2.92 -0.35
C ALA A 4 -6.45 -3.31 -1.13
N ALA A 5 -6.60 -4.61 -1.46
CA ALA A 5 -7.77 -5.13 -2.17
C ALA A 5 -9.06 -4.95 -1.36
N ALA A 6 -9.01 -5.10 -0.04
CA ALA A 6 -10.16 -4.93 0.86
C ALA A 6 -10.87 -3.57 0.69
N ALA A 7 -10.15 -2.52 0.27
CA ALA A 7 -10.72 -1.18 0.08
C ALA A 7 -11.72 -1.10 -1.10
N TYR A 8 -11.72 -2.08 -2.00
CA TYR A 8 -12.71 -2.20 -3.08
C TYR A 8 -14.05 -2.78 -2.60
N SER A 9 -14.09 -3.38 -1.40
CA SER A 9 -15.31 -3.98 -0.84
C SER A 9 -16.15 -2.97 -0.06
N ASN A 10 -17.47 -3.12 -0.12
CA ASN A 10 -18.40 -2.44 0.80
C ASN A 10 -18.41 -3.08 2.21
N ASN A 11 -17.69 -4.19 2.40
CA ASN A 11 -17.46 -4.82 3.69
C ASN A 11 -16.00 -5.32 3.80
N PRO A 12 -15.02 -4.39 4.01
CA PRO A 12 -13.61 -4.74 4.11
C PRO A 12 -13.33 -5.78 5.20
N GLN A 13 -14.11 -5.80 6.28
CA GLN A 13 -13.95 -6.77 7.37
C GLN A 13 -13.98 -8.22 6.89
N GLN A 14 -14.75 -8.54 5.84
CA GLN A 14 -14.76 -9.90 5.29
C GLN A 14 -13.39 -10.32 4.74
N CYS A 15 -12.71 -9.41 4.03
CA CYS A 15 -11.35 -9.64 3.57
C CYS A 15 -10.38 -9.72 4.75
N LEU A 16 -10.47 -8.76 5.68
CA LEU A 16 -9.59 -8.68 6.86
C LEU A 16 -9.65 -9.93 7.75
N SER A 17 -10.84 -10.54 7.89
CA SER A 17 -11.03 -11.80 8.62
C SER A 17 -10.41 -13.01 7.93
N ASN A 18 -10.17 -12.95 6.61
CA ASN A 18 -9.60 -14.04 5.82
C ASN A 18 -8.08 -13.91 5.65
N ILE A 19 -7.45 -12.85 6.16
CA ILE A 19 -5.99 -12.71 6.14
C ILE A 19 -5.40 -13.69 7.14
N GLN A 20 -4.98 -14.86 6.65
CA GLN A 20 -4.20 -15.81 7.42
C GLN A 20 -2.72 -15.47 7.32
N TYR A 21 -2.08 -15.07 8.43
CA TYR A 21 -0.63 -15.06 8.50
C TYR A 21 -0.11 -16.49 8.67
N SER A 22 0.09 -17.18 7.54
CA SER A 22 0.56 -18.57 7.48
C SER A 22 1.98 -18.79 8.00
N GLN A 23 2.71 -17.73 8.38
CA GLN A 23 4.13 -17.82 8.72
C GLN A 23 4.44 -17.85 10.23
N TYR A 24 3.46 -17.58 11.10
CA TYR A 24 3.69 -17.50 12.56
C TYR A 24 2.79 -18.40 13.43
N GLY A 25 1.98 -19.27 12.83
CA GLY A 25 1.11 -20.17 13.59
C GLY A 25 0.16 -19.40 14.52
N HIS A 26 -0.72 -18.57 13.95
CA HIS A 26 -1.64 -17.78 14.75
C HIS A 26 -2.89 -18.56 15.18
N GLN A 27 -3.24 -18.33 16.45
CA GLN A 27 -4.45 -18.76 17.13
C GLN A 27 -5.70 -18.09 16.50
N PRO A 28 -6.87 -18.75 16.51
CA PRO A 28 -8.11 -18.29 15.84
C PRO A 28 -8.76 -17.02 16.43
N TYR A 29 -8.08 -16.28 17.31
CA TYR A 29 -8.67 -15.20 18.12
C TYR A 29 -8.20 -13.78 17.77
N TYR A 30 -7.20 -13.59 16.92
CA TYR A 30 -6.71 -12.25 16.55
C TYR A 30 -6.89 -12.01 15.04
N ASN A 31 -8.10 -11.60 14.67
CA ASN A 31 -8.40 -11.14 13.31
C ASN A 31 -8.07 -9.65 13.20
N VAL A 32 -7.65 -9.22 12.01
CA VAL A 32 -7.52 -7.79 11.70
C VAL A 32 -8.90 -7.14 11.81
N GLY A 33 -9.04 -6.18 12.73
CA GLY A 33 -10.31 -5.53 13.05
C GLY A 33 -10.47 -4.22 12.31
N LEU A 34 -11.52 -4.09 11.50
CA LEU A 34 -11.92 -2.82 10.88
C LEU A 34 -12.30 -1.83 11.98
N TYR A 35 -11.64 -0.67 11.99
CA TYR A 35 -12.01 0.43 12.88
C TYR A 35 -13.12 1.27 12.22
N ARG A 36 -12.88 1.74 10.99
CA ARG A 36 -13.89 2.48 10.22
C ARG A 36 -13.59 2.44 8.72
N GLN A 37 -14.64 2.32 7.91
CA GLN A 37 -14.59 2.53 6.47
C GLN A 37 -15.16 3.91 6.11
N TYR A 38 -14.58 4.51 5.09
CA TYR A 38 -14.99 5.77 4.47
C TYR A 38 -15.39 5.49 3.03
N SER A 39 -16.50 6.07 2.60
CA SER A 39 -16.90 6.03 1.20
C SER A 39 -17.62 7.32 0.89
N ILE A 40 -17.05 8.13 0.00
CA ILE A 40 -17.66 9.36 -0.48
C ILE A 40 -17.68 9.38 -2.00
N LYS A 41 -18.62 10.13 -2.56
CA LYS A 41 -18.64 10.43 -3.98
C LYS A 41 -17.58 11.50 -4.26
N CYS A 42 -16.53 11.14 -4.99
CA CYS A 42 -15.41 12.04 -5.25
C CYS A 42 -15.20 12.35 -6.74
N ASP A 43 -15.97 11.72 -7.64
CA ASP A 43 -15.96 12.07 -9.04
C ASP A 43 -17.37 12.29 -9.62
N SER A 44 -17.38 12.96 -10.77
CA SER A 44 -18.57 13.25 -11.57
C SER A 44 -19.12 12.00 -12.29
N LEU A 45 -18.35 10.91 -12.32
CA LEU A 45 -18.64 9.66 -13.04
C LEU A 45 -19.26 8.59 -12.14
N ASN A 46 -19.66 8.97 -10.92
CA ASN A 46 -20.33 8.11 -9.95
C ASN A 46 -19.42 7.02 -9.34
N ASP A 47 -18.09 7.17 -9.44
CA ASP A 47 -17.15 6.38 -8.65
C ASP A 47 -17.04 6.94 -7.22
N THR A 48 -16.71 6.04 -6.31
CA THR A 48 -16.53 6.36 -4.89
C THR A 48 -15.06 6.33 -4.53
N CYS A 49 -14.60 7.39 -3.89
CA CYS A 49 -13.36 7.34 -3.14
C CYS A 49 -13.68 6.61 -1.85
N SER A 50 -12.93 5.54 -1.58
CA SER A 50 -13.08 4.76 -0.37
C SER A 50 -11.72 4.50 0.25
N GLY A 51 -11.74 4.26 1.55
CA GLY A 51 -10.59 3.80 2.31
C GLY A 51 -11.04 3.35 3.68
N PHE A 52 -10.12 2.81 4.47
CA PHE A 52 -10.44 2.39 5.83
C PHE A 52 -9.23 2.47 6.75
N THR A 53 -9.53 2.48 8.05
CA THR A 53 -8.58 2.23 9.13
C THR A 53 -8.90 0.88 9.77
N ALA A 54 -7.89 0.10 10.08
CA ALA A 54 -8.02 -1.18 10.76
C ALA A 54 -6.86 -1.39 11.73
N VAL A 55 -7.00 -2.37 12.64
CA VAL A 55 -5.98 -2.70 13.63
C VAL A 55 -5.71 -4.20 13.56
N ASP A 56 -4.45 -4.56 13.36
CA ASP A 56 -3.94 -5.92 13.57
C ASP A 56 -3.24 -5.98 14.92
N CYS A 57 -3.95 -6.49 15.92
CA CYS A 57 -3.42 -6.60 17.27
C CYS A 57 -2.34 -7.69 17.41
N ALA A 58 -2.33 -8.69 16.52
CA ALA A 58 -1.35 -9.77 16.57
C ALA A 58 0.03 -9.30 16.08
N SER A 59 0.02 -8.45 15.04
CA SER A 59 1.24 -7.90 14.42
C SER A 59 1.59 -6.49 14.92
N ASN A 60 0.80 -5.93 15.84
CA ASN A 60 0.86 -4.53 16.28
C ASN A 60 0.86 -3.55 15.10
N GLU A 61 -0.17 -3.58 14.26
CA GLU A 61 -0.28 -2.69 13.10
C GLU A 61 -1.56 -1.85 13.14
N ILE A 62 -1.41 -0.56 12.81
CA ILE A 62 -2.50 0.31 12.40
C ILE A 62 -2.47 0.37 10.88
N ILE A 63 -3.50 -0.17 10.25
CA ILE A 63 -3.60 -0.29 8.80
C ILE A 63 -4.43 0.86 8.26
N ILE A 64 -3.92 1.51 7.21
CA ILE A 64 -4.59 2.56 6.46
C ILE A 64 -4.61 2.11 5.01
N SER A 65 -5.79 2.00 4.41
CA SER A 65 -5.93 1.54 3.04
C SER A 65 -6.79 2.48 2.21
N PHE A 66 -6.39 2.70 0.97
CA PHE A 66 -7.13 3.52 -0.01
C PHE A 66 -7.51 2.70 -1.24
N LYS A 67 -8.76 2.86 -1.67
CA LYS A 67 -9.32 2.27 -2.88
C LYS A 67 -8.83 3.07 -4.10
N GLY A 68 -8.49 2.36 -5.17
CA GLY A 68 -8.29 3.00 -6.48
C GLY A 68 -9.62 3.23 -7.22
N VAL A 69 -9.52 3.85 -8.39
CA VAL A 69 -10.67 3.96 -9.29
C VAL A 69 -11.10 2.60 -9.82
N THR A 70 -12.39 2.44 -10.07
CA THR A 70 -13.01 1.19 -10.57
C THR A 70 -12.76 1.01 -12.06
N ASN A 71 -12.68 2.11 -12.83
CA ASN A 71 -12.38 2.10 -14.26
C ASN A 71 -11.10 2.90 -14.56
N PRO A 72 -9.91 2.30 -14.37
CA PRO A 72 -8.64 2.99 -14.54
C PRO A 72 -8.47 3.53 -15.96
N LYS A 73 -8.85 2.78 -16.99
CA LYS A 73 -8.76 3.23 -18.38
C LYS A 73 -9.53 4.53 -18.61
N GLN A 74 -10.79 4.59 -18.18
CA GLN A 74 -11.61 5.78 -18.32
C GLN A 74 -11.07 6.95 -17.50
N PHE A 75 -10.65 6.69 -16.26
CA PHE A 75 -10.07 7.71 -15.39
C PHE A 75 -8.84 8.35 -16.04
N TYR A 76 -7.84 7.55 -16.41
CA TYR A 76 -6.57 8.04 -16.96
C TYR A 76 -6.71 8.70 -18.34
N GLN A 77 -7.71 8.31 -19.15
CA GLN A 77 -8.03 9.01 -20.40
C GLN A 77 -8.60 10.41 -20.19
N SER A 78 -9.23 10.66 -19.04
CA SER A 78 -9.83 11.95 -18.66
C SER A 78 -9.02 12.72 -17.60
N TRP A 79 -7.86 12.18 -17.20
CA TRP A 79 -7.07 12.71 -16.11
C TRP A 79 -6.36 14.00 -16.52
N ASN A 80 -6.59 15.09 -15.78
CA ASN A 80 -5.87 16.34 -15.97
C ASN A 80 -4.52 16.27 -15.25
N TYR A 81 -3.51 15.80 -15.96
CA TYR A 81 -2.15 15.70 -15.43
C TYR A 81 -1.43 17.06 -15.34
N THR A 82 -1.97 18.15 -15.87
CA THR A 82 -1.27 19.45 -15.86
C THR A 82 -1.45 20.25 -14.58
N GLU A 83 -2.52 19.98 -13.82
CA GLU A 83 -2.80 20.70 -12.57
C GLU A 83 -2.02 20.11 -11.40
N MET A 84 -0.98 20.84 -11.00
CA MET A 84 -0.05 20.49 -9.93
C MET A 84 -0.11 21.51 -8.80
N ILE A 85 -0.19 21.05 -7.55
CA ILE A 85 -0.28 21.91 -6.36
C ILE A 85 0.84 21.63 -5.36
N PRO A 86 1.35 22.64 -4.61
CA PRO A 86 2.38 22.44 -3.61
C PRO A 86 2.01 21.39 -2.57
N PHE A 87 2.97 20.57 -2.16
CA PHE A 87 2.76 19.53 -1.14
C PHE A 87 3.62 19.76 0.11
N VAL A 88 3.17 19.21 1.25
CA VAL A 88 3.68 19.56 2.59
C VAL A 88 5.17 19.21 2.80
N ILE A 89 5.67 18.19 2.12
CA ILE A 89 7.09 17.80 2.20
C ILE A 89 7.98 18.49 1.17
N GLY A 90 7.41 19.24 0.23
CA GLY A 90 8.13 19.84 -0.91
C GLY A 90 7.58 19.38 -2.26
N GLY A 91 7.97 20.11 -3.31
CA GLY A 91 7.50 19.91 -4.67
C GLY A 91 5.99 20.09 -4.83
N LYS A 92 5.45 19.48 -5.88
CA LYS A 92 4.02 19.52 -6.21
C LYS A 92 3.47 18.13 -6.50
N VAL A 93 2.18 17.96 -6.26
CA VAL A 93 1.43 16.73 -6.52
C VAL A 93 0.23 17.02 -7.41
N ASN A 94 -0.26 16.00 -8.12
CA ASN A 94 -1.45 16.15 -8.96
C ASN A 94 -2.65 16.59 -8.11
N LYS A 95 -3.33 17.66 -8.53
CA LYS A 95 -4.45 18.25 -7.78
C LYS A 95 -5.62 17.27 -7.59
N GLN A 96 -5.98 16.51 -8.62
CA GLN A 96 -7.12 15.59 -8.54
C GLN A 96 -6.86 14.44 -7.55
N ILE A 97 -5.63 13.91 -7.52
CA ILE A 97 -5.22 12.90 -6.52
C ILE A 97 -5.19 13.50 -5.11
N PHE A 98 -4.66 14.72 -4.96
CA PHE A 98 -4.63 15.41 -3.67
C PHE A 98 -6.03 15.72 -3.12
N ASP A 99 -6.94 16.18 -3.98
CA ASP A 99 -8.32 16.46 -3.60
C ASP A 99 -9.02 15.18 -3.12
N ALA A 100 -8.89 14.07 -3.88
CA ALA A 100 -9.41 12.76 -3.48
C ALA A 100 -8.82 12.27 -2.15
N PHE A 101 -7.51 12.44 -1.95
CA PHE A 101 -6.85 12.16 -0.68
C PHE A 101 -7.43 12.99 0.47
N ASN A 102 -7.53 14.32 0.32
CA ASN A 102 -8.03 15.21 1.37
C ASN A 102 -9.50 14.99 1.71
N ASP A 103 -10.28 14.62 0.71
CA ASP A 103 -11.68 14.25 0.83
C ASP A 103 -11.88 13.10 1.82
N ILE A 104 -11.03 12.07 1.74
CA ILE A 104 -11.04 10.94 2.69
C ILE A 104 -10.30 11.29 3.99
N TRP A 105 -9.09 11.83 3.86
CA TRP A 105 -8.16 12.07 4.97
C TRP A 105 -8.68 13.11 5.95
N ILE A 106 -9.08 14.28 5.45
CA ILE A 106 -9.51 15.42 6.25
C ILE A 106 -11.03 15.50 6.33
N LYS A 107 -11.71 15.60 5.18
CA LYS A 107 -13.15 15.93 5.16
C LYS A 107 -14.01 14.80 5.74
N SER A 108 -13.64 13.54 5.48
CA SER A 108 -14.37 12.38 6.00
C SER A 108 -13.91 11.95 7.39
N GLY A 109 -12.77 12.44 7.89
CA GLY A 109 -12.27 12.21 9.25
C GLY A 109 -11.31 11.02 9.43
N MET A 110 -10.72 10.48 8.35
CA MET A 110 -9.73 9.39 8.48
C MET A 110 -8.51 9.77 9.31
N ARG A 111 -8.04 11.01 9.20
CA ARG A 111 -6.94 11.52 10.02
C ARG A 111 -7.26 11.45 11.53
N ASP A 112 -8.51 11.70 11.91
CA ASP A 112 -8.91 11.70 13.32
C ASP A 112 -8.91 10.27 13.90
N ASP A 113 -9.20 9.26 13.08
CA ASP A 113 -9.03 7.86 13.45
C ASP A 113 -7.56 7.50 13.64
N VAL A 114 -6.69 7.95 12.72
CA VAL A 114 -5.25 7.70 12.83
C VAL A 114 -4.70 8.29 14.13
N TYR A 115 -5.07 9.53 14.47
CA TYR A 115 -4.70 10.11 15.78
C TYR A 115 -5.30 9.34 16.95
N THR A 116 -6.58 8.96 16.85
CA THR A 116 -7.27 8.22 17.92
C THR A 116 -6.61 6.86 18.17
N LEU A 117 -6.27 6.13 17.11
CA LEU A 117 -5.61 4.82 17.19
C LEU A 117 -4.19 4.97 17.72
N ARG A 118 -3.41 5.92 17.20
CA ARG A 118 -2.07 6.24 17.72
C ARG A 118 -2.08 6.50 19.23
N ASN A 119 -3.03 7.30 19.72
CA ASN A 119 -3.07 7.70 21.12
C ASN A 119 -3.61 6.61 22.07
N LYS A 120 -4.41 5.67 21.54
CA LYS A 120 -5.00 4.58 22.34
C LYS A 120 -4.14 3.33 22.38
N LEU A 121 -3.35 3.10 21.34
CA LEU A 121 -2.50 1.92 21.21
C LEU A 121 -1.08 2.26 21.68
N SER A 122 -0.31 1.27 22.10
CA SER A 122 1.07 1.49 22.53
C SER A 122 1.94 1.94 21.35
N ASP A 123 3.04 2.65 21.63
CA ASP A 123 4.05 3.04 20.63
C ASP A 123 4.72 1.84 19.91
N LEU A 124 4.45 0.61 20.33
CA LEU A 124 4.84 -0.62 19.62
C LEU A 124 4.04 -0.85 18.32
N TYR A 125 2.92 -0.13 18.12
CA TYR A 125 2.14 -0.27 16.90
C TYR A 125 2.78 0.52 15.76
N ARG A 126 3.06 -0.18 14.66
CA ARG A 126 3.52 0.43 13.41
C ARG A 126 2.36 0.82 12.51
N PHE A 127 2.59 1.75 11.59
CA PHE A 127 1.62 2.08 10.56
C PHE A 127 1.89 1.30 9.28
N THR A 128 0.85 0.69 8.72
CA THR A 128 0.88 0.01 7.41
C THR A 128 -0.06 0.75 6.48
N VAL A 129 0.48 1.52 5.54
CA VAL A 129 -0.26 2.30 4.54
C VAL A 129 -0.21 1.56 3.21
N VAL A 130 -1.37 1.30 2.62
CA VAL A 130 -1.46 0.53 1.37
C VAL A 130 -2.49 1.11 0.40
N GLY A 131 -2.29 0.84 -0.88
CA GLY A 131 -3.25 1.23 -1.90
C GLY A 131 -2.91 0.67 -3.28
N HIS A 132 -3.91 0.58 -4.13
CA HIS A 132 -3.77 0.15 -5.52
C HIS A 132 -4.20 1.26 -6.48
N SER A 133 -3.57 1.35 -7.64
CA SER A 133 -3.89 2.36 -8.65
C SER A 133 -3.81 3.78 -8.07
N THR A 134 -4.80 4.63 -8.30
CA THR A 134 -4.94 5.95 -7.66
C THR A 134 -4.94 5.89 -6.13
N GLY A 135 -5.42 4.80 -5.52
CA GLY A 135 -5.33 4.56 -4.09
C GLY A 135 -3.89 4.39 -3.62
N GLY A 136 -3.00 3.86 -4.47
CA GLY A 136 -1.55 3.83 -4.22
C GLY A 136 -0.96 5.23 -4.14
N ALA A 137 -1.37 6.14 -5.04
CA ALA A 137 -0.95 7.54 -4.99
C ALA A 137 -1.44 8.24 -3.70
N MET A 138 -2.70 8.02 -3.30
CA MET A 138 -3.24 8.52 -2.03
C MET A 138 -2.52 7.94 -0.81
N ALA A 139 -2.15 6.65 -0.83
CA ALA A 139 -1.38 5.99 0.21
C ALA A 139 -0.01 6.66 0.40
N SER A 140 0.66 7.02 -0.69
CA SER A 140 1.93 7.75 -0.65
C SER A 140 1.75 9.15 -0.06
N LEU A 141 0.73 9.90 -0.48
CA LEU A 141 0.42 11.21 0.13
C LEU A 141 0.14 11.09 1.64
N ALA A 142 -0.60 10.06 2.06
CA ALA A 142 -0.88 9.79 3.47
C ALA A 142 0.41 9.51 4.25
N ALA A 143 1.26 8.61 3.75
CA ALA A 143 2.52 8.26 4.38
C ALA A 143 3.44 9.48 4.57
N ALA A 144 3.65 10.27 3.51
CA ALA A 144 4.44 11.50 3.58
C ALA A 144 3.84 12.52 4.55
N THR A 145 2.52 12.69 4.54
CA THR A 145 1.81 13.60 5.46
C THR A 145 2.02 13.17 6.92
N MET A 146 1.88 11.87 7.22
CA MET A 146 2.01 11.33 8.56
C MET A 146 3.41 11.53 9.15
N VAL A 147 4.45 11.31 8.34
CA VAL A 147 5.84 11.57 8.74
C VAL A 147 6.08 13.07 8.92
N SER A 148 5.65 13.88 7.95
CA SER A 148 5.85 15.34 7.96
C SER A 148 5.26 16.03 9.18
N ILE A 149 4.05 15.64 9.60
CA ILE A 149 3.37 16.27 10.73
C ILE A 149 3.60 15.55 12.07
N GLY A 150 4.48 14.54 12.12
CA GLY A 150 4.85 13.83 13.34
C GLY A 150 3.76 12.92 13.91
N ILE A 151 2.88 12.36 13.05
CA ILE A 151 1.99 11.25 13.44
C ILE A 151 2.82 9.99 13.73
N THR A 152 3.85 9.75 12.92
CA THR A 152 4.78 8.63 13.10
C THR A 152 6.15 9.01 12.55
N THR A 153 7.17 8.19 12.81
CA THR A 153 8.48 8.30 12.18
C THR A 153 8.56 7.41 10.94
N GLN A 154 9.51 7.70 10.05
CA GLN A 154 9.82 6.86 8.89
C GLN A 154 10.10 5.39 9.27
N ASP A 155 10.71 5.15 10.43
CA ASP A 155 11.07 3.80 10.89
C ASP A 155 9.87 2.95 11.32
N ASN A 156 8.79 3.62 11.72
CA ASN A 156 7.56 3.00 12.23
C ASN A 156 6.39 3.09 11.22
N LEU A 157 6.71 3.24 9.93
CA LEU A 157 5.75 3.24 8.83
C LEU A 157 6.20 2.32 7.70
N PHE A 158 5.28 1.49 7.22
CA PHE A 158 5.38 0.73 5.97
C PHE A 158 4.40 1.30 4.96
N LEU A 159 4.87 1.57 3.75
CA LEU A 159 4.09 1.92 2.59
C LEU A 159 4.25 0.82 1.53
N THR A 160 3.15 0.24 1.10
CA THR A 160 3.14 -0.66 -0.07
C THR A 160 2.05 -0.28 -1.04
N THR A 161 2.44 0.11 -2.24
CA THR A 161 1.51 0.45 -3.32
C THR A 161 1.56 -0.60 -4.42
N TYR A 162 0.46 -0.74 -5.17
CA TYR A 162 0.34 -1.67 -6.29
C TYR A 162 -0.11 -0.87 -7.51
N GLY A 163 0.68 -0.88 -8.60
CA GLY A 163 0.31 -0.16 -9.82
C GLY A 163 0.13 1.35 -9.61
N GLN A 164 0.92 1.96 -8.72
CA GLN A 164 0.80 3.38 -8.39
C GLN A 164 1.24 4.25 -9.59
N PRO A 165 0.43 5.24 -10.03
CA PRO A 165 0.85 6.22 -11.03
C PRO A 165 1.86 7.23 -10.45
N ARG A 166 2.62 7.91 -11.31
CA ARG A 166 3.46 9.04 -10.87
C ARG A 166 2.56 10.07 -10.19
N THR A 167 2.91 10.41 -8.95
CA THR A 167 2.02 11.15 -8.04
C THR A 167 2.34 12.65 -7.97
N GLY A 168 3.61 13.00 -8.17
CA GLY A 168 4.08 14.38 -8.09
C GLY A 168 5.28 14.65 -8.98
N ASP A 169 5.80 15.87 -8.88
CA ASP A 169 6.97 16.30 -9.63
C ASP A 169 8.27 15.75 -9.05
N LYS A 170 9.39 16.00 -9.74
CA LYS A 170 10.72 15.58 -9.30
C LYS A 170 11.09 16.09 -7.90
N ASP A 171 10.69 17.31 -7.57
CA ASP A 171 10.96 17.88 -6.25
C ASP A 171 10.18 17.14 -5.16
N PHE A 172 8.92 16.75 -5.44
CA PHE A 172 8.14 15.90 -4.56
C PHE A 172 8.78 14.50 -4.43
N ALA A 173 9.19 13.87 -5.53
CA ALA A 173 9.84 12.56 -5.51
C ALA A 173 11.14 12.56 -4.70
N ASN A 174 11.97 13.59 -4.85
CA ASN A 174 13.19 13.79 -4.07
C ASN A 174 12.87 14.04 -2.59
N ALA A 175 11.92 14.93 -2.29
CA ALA A 175 11.50 15.20 -0.92
C ALA A 175 10.96 13.95 -0.24
N PHE A 176 10.18 13.14 -0.96
CA PHE A 176 9.65 11.88 -0.48
C PHE A 176 10.78 10.91 -0.15
N THR A 177 11.69 10.71 -1.09
CA THR A 177 12.85 9.82 -0.90
C THR A 177 13.73 10.26 0.27
N ASN A 178 13.91 11.58 0.46
CA ASN A 178 14.68 12.10 1.60
C ASN A 178 13.95 11.99 2.95
N ALA A 179 12.62 12.01 2.94
CA ALA A 179 11.81 11.90 4.16
C ALA A 179 11.74 10.47 4.72
N PHE A 180 12.18 9.48 3.94
CA PHE A 180 12.23 8.09 4.31
C PHE A 180 13.64 7.57 3.98
N ASP A 181 14.55 7.63 4.96
CA ASP A 181 15.94 7.17 4.85
C ASP A 181 16.03 5.90 3.98
N TYR A 182 16.81 5.99 2.91
CA TYR A 182 16.89 5.08 1.75
C TYR A 182 17.21 3.61 2.13
N GLN A 183 17.49 3.35 3.40
CA GLN A 183 17.79 2.04 3.93
C GLN A 183 16.50 1.23 4.22
N TYR A 184 16.11 0.39 3.25
CA TYR A 184 15.30 -0.85 3.35
C TYR A 184 13.76 -0.80 3.24
N ILE A 185 13.22 -1.73 2.41
CA ILE A 185 11.93 -2.49 2.33
C ILE A 185 10.58 -1.85 2.74
N ARG A 186 10.59 -0.78 3.51
CA ARG A 186 9.40 -0.14 4.09
C ARG A 186 8.64 0.69 3.06
N LEU A 187 9.30 1.15 2.01
CA LEU A 187 8.68 1.82 0.88
C LEU A 187 8.76 0.94 -0.35
N THR A 188 7.63 0.40 -0.79
CA THR A 188 7.60 -0.47 -1.97
C THR A 188 6.47 -0.07 -2.91
N ARG A 189 6.84 0.25 -4.16
CA ARG A 189 5.92 0.27 -5.31
C ARG A 189 6.00 -1.09 -6.00
N VAL A 190 4.94 -1.88 -5.93
CA VAL A 190 4.86 -3.17 -6.62
C VAL A 190 4.27 -2.97 -8.01
N ILE A 191 5.02 -3.33 -9.04
CA ILE A 191 4.62 -3.19 -10.44
C ILE A 191 4.49 -4.56 -11.09
N HIS A 192 3.33 -4.81 -11.73
CA HIS A 192 3.05 -6.06 -12.42
C HIS A 192 3.25 -5.95 -13.92
N ASN A 193 4.11 -6.82 -14.45
CA ASN A 193 4.28 -7.09 -15.87
C ASN A 193 4.33 -5.80 -16.70
N HIS A 194 3.41 -5.62 -17.65
CA HIS A 194 3.33 -4.44 -18.51
C HIS A 194 2.19 -3.48 -18.10
N ASP A 195 1.90 -3.37 -16.80
CA ASP A 195 0.94 -2.42 -16.25
C ASP A 195 1.28 -0.99 -16.71
N ILE A 196 0.37 -0.37 -17.45
CA ILE A 196 0.55 0.99 -17.98
C ILE A 196 0.48 2.07 -16.89
N VAL A 197 -0.22 1.84 -15.78
CA VAL A 197 -0.56 2.89 -14.81
C VAL A 197 0.66 3.51 -14.14
N PRO A 198 1.68 2.74 -13.72
CA PRO A 198 2.96 3.30 -13.25
C PRO A 198 3.65 4.21 -14.25
N HIS A 199 3.42 4.02 -15.56
CA HIS A 199 3.99 4.90 -16.58
C HIS A 199 3.16 6.17 -16.83
N LEU A 200 2.09 6.40 -16.05
CA LEU A 200 1.21 7.55 -16.17
C LEU A 200 1.33 8.52 -14.97
N PRO A 201 1.33 9.84 -15.21
CA PRO A 201 1.53 10.48 -16.52
C PRO A 201 2.92 10.14 -17.07
N SER A 202 3.13 10.27 -18.39
CA SER A 202 4.42 9.95 -19.01
C SER A 202 5.57 10.69 -18.33
N LEU A 203 6.73 10.04 -18.24
CA LEU A 203 7.93 10.64 -17.67
C LEU A 203 8.22 11.99 -18.32
N ASN A 204 8.55 13.01 -17.51
CA ASN A 204 8.76 14.40 -17.94
C ASN A 204 7.53 15.12 -18.52
N SER A 205 6.37 14.48 -18.66
CA SER A 205 5.11 15.22 -18.88
C SER A 205 4.84 16.05 -17.62
N SER A 206 4.82 17.38 -17.71
CA SER A 206 4.60 18.28 -16.57
C SER A 206 5.54 18.06 -15.36
N GLY A 207 6.68 17.42 -15.57
CA GLY A 207 7.71 17.20 -14.54
C GLY A 207 7.46 16.03 -13.57
N TYR A 208 6.55 15.10 -13.89
CA TYR A 208 6.21 13.96 -13.02
C TYR A 208 7.34 12.94 -12.87
N TYR A 209 7.56 12.50 -11.64
CA TYR A 209 8.53 11.47 -11.26
C TYR A 209 7.97 10.58 -10.14
N HIS A 210 8.43 9.33 -10.10
CA HIS A 210 8.23 8.39 -9.02
C HIS A 210 9.18 8.65 -7.87
N HIS A 211 8.72 8.35 -6.66
CA HIS A 211 9.60 8.09 -5.53
C HIS A 211 10.09 6.62 -5.55
N VAL A 212 11.18 6.35 -4.84
CA VAL A 212 11.68 4.98 -4.60
C VAL A 212 10.80 4.20 -3.61
N THR A 213 10.87 2.88 -3.49
CA THR A 213 11.62 1.87 -4.26
C THR A 213 10.65 1.05 -5.11
N GLU A 214 11.07 0.64 -6.31
CA GLU A 214 10.26 -0.20 -7.19
C GLU A 214 10.60 -1.69 -7.05
N ASN A 215 9.57 -2.51 -6.96
CA ASN A 215 9.65 -3.96 -7.09
C ASN A 215 8.87 -4.38 -8.32
N TRP A 216 9.58 -4.66 -9.41
CA TRP A 216 8.99 -5.01 -10.69
C TRP A 216 8.98 -6.53 -10.93
N TYR A 217 7.80 -7.05 -11.26
CA TYR A 217 7.58 -8.45 -11.59
C TYR A 217 7.29 -8.56 -13.09
N PRO A 218 8.30 -8.80 -13.95
CA PRO A 218 8.10 -9.02 -15.38
C PRO A 218 7.61 -10.45 -15.67
N ASN A 219 6.55 -10.85 -14.97
CA ASN A 219 5.90 -12.14 -15.03
C ASN A 219 4.54 -12.05 -14.34
N ASP A 220 3.77 -13.13 -14.41
CA ASP A 220 2.41 -13.22 -13.89
C ASP A 220 2.30 -13.25 -12.33
N MET A 221 3.38 -12.96 -11.59
CA MET A 221 3.43 -13.01 -10.11
C MET A 221 3.00 -14.36 -9.51
N GLY A 222 3.36 -15.46 -10.17
CA GLY A 222 3.13 -16.83 -9.68
C GLY A 222 3.98 -17.21 -8.46
N SER A 223 3.82 -18.44 -7.97
CA SER A 223 4.67 -18.94 -6.87
C SER A 223 6.11 -19.15 -7.34
N ASN A 224 7.11 -18.79 -6.51
CA ASN A 224 8.55 -18.94 -6.77
C ASN A 224 9.07 -18.17 -8.01
N VAL A 225 8.41 -17.10 -8.42
CA VAL A 225 8.89 -16.22 -9.49
C VAL A 225 9.90 -15.19 -8.96
N THR A 226 10.82 -14.78 -9.82
CA THR A 226 11.78 -13.70 -9.53
C THR A 226 11.16 -12.33 -9.81
N PHE A 227 11.52 -11.34 -9.01
CA PHE A 227 11.23 -9.93 -9.28
C PHE A 227 12.53 -9.12 -9.19
N TYR A 228 12.53 -7.94 -9.78
CA TYR A 228 13.62 -7.00 -9.73
C TYR A 228 13.35 -5.96 -8.65
N ILE A 229 14.32 -5.74 -7.77
CA ILE A 229 14.33 -4.60 -6.85
C ILE A 229 15.11 -3.51 -7.57
N CYS A 230 14.41 -2.43 -7.89
CA CYS A 230 14.85 -1.34 -8.72
C CYS A 230 15.18 -0.20 -7.79
N ASP A 231 16.47 -0.14 -7.47
CA ASP A 231 17.05 0.73 -6.45
C ASP A 231 17.85 1.85 -7.13
N SER A 232 17.21 2.56 -8.07
CA SER A 232 17.79 3.77 -8.64
C SER A 232 17.49 4.96 -7.73
N TYR A 233 18.48 5.81 -7.50
CA TYR A 233 18.38 7.00 -6.65
C TYR A 233 17.32 8.02 -7.10
N ASP A 234 16.73 7.85 -8.28
CA ASP A 234 15.76 8.77 -8.88
C ASP A 234 14.35 8.19 -9.07
N GLY A 235 14.12 6.92 -8.70
CA GLY A 235 12.82 6.27 -8.74
C GLY A 235 12.32 5.84 -10.12
N GLU A 236 13.11 6.05 -11.19
CA GLU A 236 12.77 5.81 -12.60
C GLU A 236 13.87 4.98 -13.28
N ASP A 237 14.08 3.73 -12.82
CA ASP A 237 15.18 2.87 -13.28
C ASP A 237 14.93 2.34 -14.71
N PRO A 238 15.74 2.73 -15.72
CA PRO A 238 15.57 2.29 -17.10
C PRO A 238 15.84 0.79 -17.32
N GLN A 239 16.36 0.07 -16.31
CA GLN A 239 16.55 -1.39 -16.37
C GLN A 239 15.35 -2.18 -15.81
N CYS A 240 14.34 -1.49 -15.25
CA CYS A 240 13.16 -2.10 -14.65
C CYS A 240 11.90 -1.89 -15.48
N CYS A 241 10.76 -1.49 -14.90
CA CYS A 241 9.53 -1.35 -15.68
C CYS A 241 9.70 -0.32 -16.82
N ASP A 242 10.54 0.69 -16.64
CA ASP A 242 10.85 1.69 -17.68
C ASP A 242 11.67 1.13 -18.86
N SER A 243 12.16 -0.12 -18.78
CA SER A 243 12.74 -0.82 -19.93
C SER A 243 11.70 -1.25 -20.97
N LEU A 244 10.40 -1.24 -20.61
CA LEU A 244 9.31 -1.67 -21.46
C LEU A 244 9.04 -0.67 -22.60
N LEU A 245 8.71 -1.20 -23.78
CA LEU A 245 8.26 -0.39 -24.90
C LEU A 245 6.84 0.10 -24.65
N ASN A 246 6.57 1.39 -24.87
CA ASN A 246 5.24 2.00 -24.71
C ASN A 246 4.12 1.23 -25.46
N SER A 247 4.41 0.61 -26.60
CA SER A 247 3.45 -0.18 -27.38
C SER A 247 3.03 -1.51 -26.71
N THR A 248 3.74 -1.94 -25.67
CA THR A 248 3.50 -3.19 -24.96
C THR A 248 2.74 -3.00 -23.64
N LEU A 249 2.62 -1.75 -23.17
CA LEU A 249 1.93 -1.39 -21.94
C LEU A 249 0.42 -1.56 -22.09
N ASN A 250 -0.25 -2.05 -21.05
CA ASN A 250 -1.68 -2.33 -21.09
C ASN A 250 -2.37 -2.16 -19.72
N PHE A 251 -3.69 -1.99 -19.75
CA PHE A 251 -4.53 -1.91 -18.54
C PHE A 251 -4.94 -3.28 -17.99
N ASP A 252 -4.73 -4.37 -18.72
CA ASP A 252 -5.13 -5.70 -18.26
C ASP A 252 -4.21 -6.17 -17.12
N ASP A 253 -2.90 -5.95 -17.28
CA ASP A 253 -1.89 -6.22 -16.25
C ASP A 253 -2.09 -5.34 -15.00
N HIS A 254 -2.69 -4.15 -15.15
CA HIS A 254 -3.05 -3.30 -14.01
C HIS A 254 -4.09 -3.93 -13.09
N ASN A 255 -4.98 -4.77 -13.63
CA ASN A 255 -6.06 -5.35 -12.84
C ASN A 255 -5.66 -6.66 -12.15
N ILE A 256 -4.45 -7.18 -12.40
CA ILE A 256 -4.03 -8.50 -11.93
C ILE A 256 -2.78 -8.36 -11.08
N TYR A 257 -2.81 -8.84 -9.84
CA TYR A 257 -1.62 -8.95 -9.00
C TYR A 257 -1.65 -10.30 -8.28
N PHE A 258 -0.52 -11.00 -8.23
CA PHE A 258 -0.38 -12.33 -7.61
C PHE A 258 -1.45 -13.34 -8.07
N GLY A 259 -1.75 -13.33 -9.38
CA GLY A 259 -2.73 -14.21 -10.01
C GLY A 259 -4.20 -13.94 -9.62
N ARG A 260 -4.50 -12.81 -8.97
CA ARG A 260 -5.85 -12.38 -8.59
C ARG A 260 -6.26 -11.14 -9.36
N GLU A 261 -7.51 -11.06 -9.80
CA GLU A 261 -8.08 -9.78 -10.23
C GLU A 261 -8.29 -8.92 -8.97
N PHE A 262 -7.66 -7.75 -8.91
CA PHE A 262 -7.41 -7.02 -7.67
C PHE A 262 -8.71 -6.58 -6.98
N SER A 263 -9.64 -6.03 -7.76
CA SER A 263 -10.87 -5.42 -7.26
C SER A 263 -11.90 -6.47 -6.84
N ASP A 264 -12.17 -7.44 -7.70
CA ASP A 264 -13.04 -8.61 -7.50
C ASP A 264 -12.55 -9.47 -6.34
N TYR A 265 -11.23 -9.67 -6.21
CA TYR A 265 -10.66 -10.38 -5.06
C TYR A 265 -11.01 -9.69 -3.74
N GLY A 266 -10.90 -8.36 -3.69
CA GLY A 266 -11.31 -7.55 -2.55
C GLY A 266 -12.82 -7.64 -2.27
N ILE A 267 -13.63 -7.43 -3.29
CA ILE A 267 -15.11 -7.46 -3.23
C ILE A 267 -15.61 -8.81 -2.72
N LYS A 268 -14.99 -9.92 -3.15
CA LYS A 268 -15.32 -11.29 -2.70
C LYS A 268 -14.83 -11.61 -1.29
N GLY A 269 -14.23 -10.64 -0.59
CA GLY A 269 -13.74 -10.81 0.77
C GLY A 269 -12.45 -11.62 0.84
N CYS A 270 -11.57 -11.49 -0.16
CA CYS A 270 -10.24 -12.10 -0.18
C CYS A 270 -10.22 -13.58 0.19
N PRO A 271 -10.98 -14.45 -0.51
CA PRO A 271 -11.03 -15.86 -0.19
C PRO A 271 -9.65 -16.49 -0.31
N ASP A 272 -9.29 -17.34 0.65
CA ASP A 272 -8.10 -18.18 0.57
C ASP A 272 -8.37 -19.30 -0.45
N LEU A 273 -8.21 -18.97 -1.73
CA LEU A 273 -8.20 -19.98 -2.75
C LEU A 273 -6.83 -20.63 -2.61
N GLY A 274 -6.79 -21.79 -1.97
CA GLY A 274 -5.67 -22.72 -2.11
C GLY A 274 -5.29 -22.89 -3.60
N THR A 275 -4.19 -23.57 -3.88
CA THR A 275 -3.51 -23.69 -5.20
C THR A 275 -4.37 -23.80 -6.48
N ALA A 276 -5.66 -24.13 -6.40
CA ALA A 276 -6.62 -24.19 -7.50
C ALA A 276 -7.15 -22.83 -8.05
N GLY A 277 -6.93 -21.70 -7.37
CA GLY A 277 -7.48 -20.39 -7.78
C GLY A 277 -6.52 -19.47 -8.57
N GLN A 278 -5.29 -19.91 -8.84
CA GLN A 278 -4.35 -19.17 -9.68
C GLN A 278 -4.79 -19.34 -11.14
N LYS A 279 -5.05 -18.24 -11.87
CA LYS A 279 -5.23 -18.32 -13.33
C LYS A 279 -4.03 -19.06 -13.93
N SER A 280 -4.28 -19.95 -14.90
CA SER A 280 -3.22 -20.73 -15.55
C SER A 280 -2.16 -19.79 -16.13
N PHE A 281 -0.98 -19.81 -15.53
CA PHE A 281 0.17 -19.01 -15.95
C PHE A 281 0.64 -19.44 -17.34
N LYS A 282 0.84 -18.48 -18.24
CA LYS A 282 1.52 -18.77 -19.51
C LYS A 282 3.00 -18.60 -19.26
N ASN A 283 3.74 -19.71 -19.19
CA ASN A 283 5.20 -19.70 -19.16
C ASN A 283 5.74 -19.09 -20.48
N THR A 284 5.93 -17.78 -20.53
CA THR A 284 6.76 -17.14 -21.55
C THR A 284 8.18 -17.06 -21.03
N SER A 285 9.02 -17.99 -21.50
CA SER A 285 10.44 -18.06 -21.16
C SER A 285 11.17 -16.90 -21.84
N PHE A 286 11.66 -15.94 -21.06
CA PHE A 286 12.65 -14.97 -21.56
C PHE A 286 14.06 -15.46 -21.19
N THR A 287 14.82 -15.91 -22.18
CA THR A 287 16.22 -16.30 -22.02
C THR A 287 17.17 -15.09 -22.13
N LYS A 288 17.60 -14.62 -20.96
CA LYS A 288 18.87 -13.99 -20.52
C LYS A 288 19.87 -13.37 -21.52
N ASN A 289 20.46 -12.26 -21.08
CA ASN A 289 21.87 -12.16 -20.66
C ASN A 289 22.11 -10.87 -19.86
N ILE A 290 22.68 -10.92 -18.64
CA ILE A 290 23.48 -9.89 -17.92
C ILE A 290 23.75 -10.36 -16.45
N PRO A 291 24.87 -9.94 -15.81
CA PRO A 291 25.63 -10.72 -14.84
C PRO A 291 25.04 -10.85 -13.42
N ASN A 292 25.41 -11.96 -12.79
CA ASN A 292 25.15 -12.28 -11.37
C ASN A 292 25.60 -11.16 -10.43
N LEU A 293 24.65 -10.48 -9.77
CA LEU A 293 24.90 -9.83 -8.50
C LEU A 293 23.76 -10.17 -7.51
N TYR A 294 24.18 -10.82 -6.43
CA TYR A 294 23.49 -11.13 -5.18
C TYR A 294 22.39 -12.21 -5.16
N LYS A 295 22.81 -13.40 -4.70
CA LYS A 295 21.96 -14.49 -4.19
C LYS A 295 21.52 -14.18 -2.75
N SER A 296 20.29 -14.56 -2.46
CA SER A 296 19.62 -14.61 -1.14
C SER A 296 20.50 -15.20 -0.02
N GLN A 297 20.44 -14.61 1.17
CA GLN A 297 20.83 -15.28 2.41
C GLN A 297 19.65 -15.35 3.40
N ASN A 298 19.10 -16.55 3.53
CA ASN A 298 18.40 -17.02 4.73
C ASN A 298 19.47 -17.36 5.77
N ASN A 299 19.32 -16.86 7.00
CA ASN A 299 19.84 -17.55 8.18
C ASN A 299 19.05 -17.16 9.43
N ALA A 300 18.39 -18.15 10.01
CA ALA A 300 17.80 -18.12 11.36
C ALA A 300 18.90 -18.35 12.41
N ASN A 301 18.76 -17.73 13.60
CA ASN A 301 19.09 -18.36 14.89
C ASN A 301 18.74 -17.49 16.13
N ASN A 302 17.79 -18.00 16.92
CA ASN A 302 17.73 -18.17 18.39
C ASN A 302 18.09 -17.08 19.44
N ALA A 303 17.04 -16.78 20.23
CA ALA A 303 16.95 -16.81 21.72
C ALA A 303 17.41 -15.62 22.60
N LYS A 304 16.47 -15.09 23.41
CA LYS A 304 16.46 -15.24 24.89
C LYS A 304 15.22 -14.58 25.56
N LYS A 305 14.56 -15.35 26.43
CA LYS A 305 13.51 -14.93 27.38
C LYS A 305 14.09 -14.09 28.52
N ARG A 306 13.36 -13.05 28.97
CA ARG A 306 13.38 -12.58 30.37
C ARG A 306 11.98 -12.21 30.85
N ASN A 307 11.77 -12.47 32.13
CA ASN A 307 10.52 -12.52 32.88
C ASN A 307 10.58 -11.40 33.93
N THR A 308 9.51 -10.62 34.14
CA THR A 308 9.30 -9.82 35.38
C THR A 308 7.82 -9.48 35.57
N ARG A 309 7.42 -9.46 36.85
CA ARG A 309 6.05 -9.49 37.41
C ARG A 309 5.56 -8.10 37.88
N PHE A 310 4.25 -7.90 37.73
CA PHE A 310 3.24 -7.18 38.54
C PHE A 310 3.41 -5.71 38.99
N ALA A 311 2.36 -4.91 38.73
CA ALA A 311 1.55 -4.24 39.77
C ALA A 311 0.15 -3.84 39.22
N LYS A 312 -0.91 -4.18 39.96
CA LYS A 312 -2.31 -3.75 39.72
C LYS A 312 -2.59 -2.43 40.42
N ARG A 313 -3.37 -1.52 39.81
CA ARG A 313 -4.23 -0.55 40.52
C ARG A 313 -5.57 -0.35 39.80
N ASN A 314 -6.63 -0.31 40.60
CA ASN A 314 -8.04 -0.24 40.22
C ASN A 314 -8.46 1.15 39.71
N GLY A 315 -9.39 1.17 38.74
CA GLY A 315 -10.12 2.39 38.37
C GLY A 315 -11.19 2.20 37.27
N ILE A 316 -12.42 1.89 37.71
CA ILE A 316 -13.74 2.28 37.17
C ILE A 316 -14.06 2.07 35.66
N LEU A 317 -15.08 1.24 35.43
CA LEU A 317 -15.71 0.87 34.15
C LEU A 317 -16.25 2.06 33.33
N PHE A 318 -15.93 2.04 32.04
CA PHE A 318 -16.89 2.27 30.95
C PHE A 318 -16.72 1.14 29.93
N ALA A 319 -17.76 0.32 29.72
CA ALA A 319 -17.71 -0.79 28.77
C ALA A 319 -17.70 -0.26 27.32
N LYS A 320 -16.51 -0.03 26.77
CA LYS A 320 -16.23 -0.06 25.34
C LYS A 320 -15.57 -1.41 25.06
N THR A 321 -16.08 -2.16 24.10
CA THR A 321 -15.37 -3.34 23.59
C THR A 321 -13.94 -2.92 23.24
N PRO A 322 -12.90 -3.53 23.84
CA PRO A 322 -11.53 -3.12 23.59
C PRO A 322 -11.17 -3.45 22.13
N ILE A 323 -10.52 -2.48 21.47
CA ILE A 323 -10.07 -2.60 20.06
C ILE A 323 -9.12 -3.80 19.91
N CYS A 324 -8.34 -4.11 20.95
CA CYS A 324 -7.51 -5.30 21.07
C CYS A 324 -7.78 -6.00 22.41
N PRO A 325 -8.07 -7.31 22.46
CA PRO A 325 -8.45 -8.01 23.69
C PRO A 325 -7.41 -7.97 24.83
N ASP A 326 -6.16 -7.59 24.56
CA ASP A 326 -5.06 -7.63 25.54
C ASP A 326 -4.23 -6.34 25.63
N SER A 327 -4.75 -5.19 25.15
CA SER A 327 -4.11 -3.90 25.45
C SER A 327 -4.39 -3.54 26.91
N GLY A 328 -3.64 -4.16 27.82
CA GLY A 328 -3.79 -4.02 29.26
C GLY A 328 -3.74 -2.56 29.68
N PHE A 329 -4.90 -2.05 30.08
CA PHE A 329 -5.02 -0.94 31.02
C PHE A 329 -5.09 -1.53 32.44
#